data_AF-A0AAX1N0L2-F1
#
_entry.id   AF-A0AAX1N0L2-F1
#
_cell.length_a   1.000
_cell.length_b   1.000
_cell.length_c   1.000
_cell.angle_alpha   90.00
_cell.angle_beta   90.00
_cell.angle_gamma   90.00
#
_symmetry.space_group_name_H-M   'P 1'
#
loop_
_entity.id
_entity.type
_entity.pdbx_description
1 polymer ?
#
loop_
_entity_poly.entity_id
_entity_poly.type
_entity_poly.pdbx_seq_one_letter_code
_entity_poly.pdbx_strand_id
1 'polypeptide(L)'
;MKNFKNIGFFALMWLLPTILFAQEIDQDQTDDVDLLENTNTSTFVLGNGLNLNMNQGDYSFKISGMLRPSYTYDLPNMDSTATNALFINAARINLEGVAVQEKVSFFIEADFVNSFTLYEAWAAYHFNDRMKLSFGQKLTFTNGREYAINESRLSMVDRSALSNTFATNGREFGLFFESSFDVGSVVINPSVAITSGDGMNSFGNNSIDVDKGGFKYGGRVEVLPLGEFSGKDGQLYFADFEREESVKLSVAGTFSYNVGASHRTGDGHGEFILYDEAGKEKYPNYGKFYVDLLLKYNGISFSADYVNAFARSNKDIYSSPQAVIRFTGEEVSSKYILGSAFNTQLGYLFETGWGVSARYSSLLPEYEEYSASLLQKEDWYTFGVSKYIKRDALKLQAMGSFIDGKDMVNPVDNSNNSNDRVEVKFVAQVIF
;
A
#
# COMPACT_ATOMS: atom_id res chain seq x y z
N MET A 1 30.04 -1.15 46.84
CA MET A 1 30.47 -2.47 46.29
C MET A 1 29.36 -2.94 45.35
N LYS A 2 29.50 -3.11 44.04
CA LYS A 2 30.61 -3.14 43.09
C LYS A 2 30.19 -2.39 41.80
N ASN A 3 31.16 -1.68 41.23
CA ASN A 3 31.12 -1.00 39.93
C ASN A 3 31.41 -1.99 38.78
N PHE A 4 30.86 -1.70 37.59
CA PHE A 4 31.40 -1.89 36.24
C PHE A 4 30.56 -0.93 35.36
N LYS A 5 30.99 0.18 34.74
CA LYS A 5 32.23 0.59 34.04
C LYS A 5 32.68 -0.42 32.98
N ASN A 6 32.13 -0.29 31.77
CA ASN A 6 32.85 -0.10 30.50
C ASN A 6 31.92 -0.36 29.30
N ILE A 7 31.86 0.60 28.37
CA ILE A 7 31.82 0.53 26.89
C ILE A 7 31.71 2.03 26.52
N GLY A 8 32.70 2.74 25.99
CA GLY A 8 33.82 2.31 25.17
C GLY A 8 33.52 2.62 23.71
N PHE A 9 33.80 3.88 23.31
CA PHE A 9 34.18 4.32 21.97
C PHE A 9 33.39 3.80 20.75
N PHE A 10 32.56 4.67 20.15
CA PHE A 10 32.43 4.74 18.68
C PHE A 10 32.13 6.19 18.27
N ALA A 11 33.21 6.98 18.22
CA ALA A 11 33.24 8.27 17.55
C ALA A 11 34.59 8.35 16.84
N LEU A 12 34.65 7.93 15.58
CA LEU A 12 35.43 8.59 14.53
C LEU A 12 35.30 7.84 13.20
N MET A 13 35.43 8.63 12.13
CA MET A 13 35.57 8.26 10.72
C MET A 13 34.29 7.83 10.04
N TRP A 14 33.61 8.77 9.39
CA TRP A 14 33.29 8.68 7.96
C TRP A 14 33.32 10.11 7.38
N LEU A 15 34.46 10.47 6.79
CA LEU A 15 34.67 11.62 5.92
C LEU A 15 34.49 11.11 4.48
N LEU A 16 33.43 11.57 3.78
CA LEU A 16 33.27 11.86 2.33
C LEU A 16 33.76 10.84 1.25
N PRO A 17 33.19 10.81 0.02
CA PRO A 17 32.48 11.88 -0.64
C PRO A 17 31.03 11.60 -1.08
N THR A 18 30.31 12.70 -1.17
CA THR A 18 29.10 12.99 -1.94
C THR A 18 29.17 12.41 -3.37
N ILE A 19 28.09 11.74 -3.80
CA ILE A 19 27.80 11.54 -5.22
C ILE A 19 26.59 12.40 -5.55
N LEU A 20 26.86 13.58 -6.09
CA LEU A 20 25.90 14.39 -6.83
C LEU A 20 25.52 13.66 -8.13
N PHE A 21 24.29 13.90 -8.59
CA PHE A 21 23.83 13.52 -9.92
C PHE A 21 24.83 13.96 -11.00
N ALA A 22 25.46 13.00 -11.69
CA ALA A 22 26.28 13.28 -12.86
C ALA A 22 25.37 13.27 -14.11
N GLN A 23 25.19 14.45 -14.71
CA GLN A 23 24.73 14.60 -16.08
C GLN A 23 25.95 15.01 -16.91
N GLU A 24 26.26 14.25 -17.96
CA GLU A 24 27.39 14.48 -18.87
C GLU A 24 27.22 15.84 -19.57
N ILE A 25 28.23 16.72 -19.49
CA ILE A 25 28.30 17.99 -20.21
C ILE A 25 29.55 17.95 -21.10
N ASP A 26 29.34 18.07 -22.41
CA ASP A 26 30.37 18.26 -23.43
C ASP A 26 31.11 19.60 -23.16
N GLN A 27 32.43 19.55 -23.03
CA GLN A 27 33.28 20.74 -22.88
C GLN A 27 33.67 21.30 -24.26
N ASP A 28 33.31 22.55 -24.55
CA ASP A 28 34.32 23.51 -25.02
C ASP A 28 33.93 25.00 -24.86
N GLN A 29 34.96 25.78 -24.51
CA GLN A 29 35.17 27.24 -24.64
C GLN A 29 34.72 28.28 -23.56
N THR A 30 35.70 28.55 -22.68
CA THR A 30 36.37 29.84 -22.30
C THR A 30 35.61 31.07 -21.79
N ASP A 31 35.99 31.43 -20.55
CA ASP A 31 36.19 32.75 -19.93
C ASP A 31 35.13 33.84 -20.12
N ASP A 32 34.23 33.96 -19.13
CA ASP A 32 33.82 35.25 -18.59
C ASP A 32 33.38 35.14 -17.12
N VAL A 33 33.68 36.21 -16.37
CA VAL A 33 33.48 36.48 -14.94
C VAL A 33 32.30 35.75 -14.29
N ASP A 34 32.60 34.96 -13.25
CA ASP A 34 31.71 34.09 -12.47
C ASP A 34 30.58 34.87 -11.75
N LEU A 35 29.57 35.28 -12.52
CA LEU A 35 28.21 35.44 -12.03
C LEU A 35 27.64 34.02 -11.93
N LEU A 36 27.71 33.41 -10.75
CA LEU A 36 26.89 32.24 -10.42
C LEU A 36 25.42 32.65 -10.54
N GLU A 37 24.88 32.64 -11.76
CA GLU A 37 23.46 32.75 -12.00
C GLU A 37 22.79 31.66 -11.17
N ASN A 38 21.84 32.04 -10.34
CA ASN A 38 20.91 31.09 -9.73
C ASN A 38 20.14 30.43 -10.88
N THR A 39 20.65 29.30 -11.38
CA THR A 39 20.04 28.57 -12.49
C THR A 39 18.85 27.79 -11.96
N ASN A 40 17.69 28.42 -12.09
CA ASN A 40 16.40 27.78 -11.88
C ASN A 40 16.06 26.97 -13.14
N THR A 41 15.69 25.71 -12.99
CA THR A 41 15.31 24.85 -14.11
C THR A 41 13.87 24.37 -13.99
N SER A 42 13.22 24.20 -15.14
CA SER A 42 11.89 23.61 -15.24
C SER A 42 11.87 22.55 -16.32
N THR A 43 11.48 21.31 -15.99
CA THR A 43 11.42 20.21 -16.94
C THR A 43 10.11 19.45 -16.80
N PHE A 44 9.47 19.13 -17.92
CA PHE A 44 8.31 18.26 -17.96
C PHE A 44 8.69 16.94 -18.62
N VAL A 45 8.40 15.83 -17.92
CA VAL A 45 8.58 14.48 -18.47
C VAL A 45 7.34 13.68 -18.12
N LEU A 46 6.61 13.19 -19.13
CA LEU A 46 5.44 12.33 -18.92
C LEU A 46 5.78 11.18 -17.98
N GLY A 47 5.04 11.07 -16.87
CA GLY A 47 5.26 10.12 -15.77
C GLY A 47 5.94 10.73 -14.53
N ASN A 48 6.64 11.85 -14.71
CA ASN A 48 7.39 12.53 -13.66
C ASN A 48 6.88 13.95 -13.39
N GLY A 49 5.87 14.44 -14.09
CA GLY A 49 5.31 15.77 -13.85
C GLY A 49 6.18 16.91 -14.36
N LEU A 50 5.75 18.10 -13.97
CA LEU A 50 6.54 19.33 -14.05
C LEU A 50 7.45 19.38 -12.81
N ASN A 51 8.76 19.32 -13.04
CA ASN A 51 9.78 19.44 -12.02
C ASN A 51 10.39 20.84 -12.09
N LEU A 52 10.46 21.52 -10.95
CA LEU A 52 11.00 22.85 -10.78
C LEU A 52 12.15 22.76 -9.78
N ASN A 53 13.39 23.00 -10.22
CA ASN A 53 14.56 23.02 -9.34
C ASN A 53 15.04 24.45 -9.19
N MET A 54 15.01 24.98 -7.98
CA MET A 54 15.39 26.33 -7.63
C MET A 54 16.74 26.33 -6.90
N ASN A 55 17.48 27.43 -6.98
CA ASN A 55 18.75 27.62 -6.25
C ASN A 55 19.71 26.44 -6.46
N GLN A 56 19.99 26.10 -7.72
CA GLN A 56 20.92 25.03 -8.09
C GLN A 56 20.55 23.63 -7.51
N GLY A 57 19.27 23.41 -7.21
CA GLY A 57 18.77 22.12 -6.70
C GLY A 57 18.60 22.05 -5.19
N ASP A 58 18.90 23.12 -4.44
CA ASP A 58 18.63 23.18 -2.99
C ASP A 58 17.14 22.99 -2.67
N TYR A 59 16.27 23.47 -3.58
CA TYR A 59 14.82 23.30 -3.48
C TYR A 59 14.26 22.70 -4.76
N SER A 60 13.55 21.59 -4.64
CA SER A 60 12.82 21.00 -5.76
C SER A 60 11.33 20.95 -5.46
N PHE A 61 10.52 21.22 -6.49
CA PHE A 61 9.07 21.07 -6.45
C PHE A 61 8.64 20.25 -7.65
N LYS A 62 7.68 19.35 -7.46
CA LYS A 62 7.11 18.54 -8.53
C LYS A 62 5.60 18.62 -8.48
N ILE A 63 5.00 18.96 -9.62
CA ILE A 63 3.57 18.90 -9.85
C ILE A 63 3.30 17.74 -10.79
N SER A 64 2.55 16.75 -10.33
CA SER A 64 2.20 15.57 -11.12
C SER A 64 0.73 15.19 -10.89
N GLY A 65 0.23 14.22 -11.64
CA GLY A 65 -1.13 13.73 -11.48
C GLY A 65 -1.37 12.43 -12.22
N MET A 66 -2.58 11.89 -12.04
CA MET A 66 -2.97 10.61 -12.63
C MET A 66 -4.43 10.63 -13.06
N LEU A 67 -4.73 10.01 -14.20
CA LEU A 67 -6.09 9.73 -14.67
C LEU A 67 -6.22 8.25 -15.04
N ARG A 68 -7.31 7.61 -14.57
CA ARG A 68 -7.64 6.21 -14.84
C ARG A 68 -9.10 6.02 -15.29
N PRO A 69 -9.49 6.41 -16.52
CA PRO A 69 -10.77 5.99 -17.08
C PRO A 69 -10.86 4.47 -17.19
N SER A 70 -12.00 3.93 -16.79
CA SER A 70 -12.20 2.52 -16.53
C SER A 70 -13.55 2.02 -17.03
N TYR A 71 -13.57 0.75 -17.44
CA TYR A 71 -14.77 -0.01 -17.75
C TYR A 71 -14.80 -1.29 -16.92
N THR A 72 -15.96 -1.66 -16.40
CA THR A 72 -16.18 -2.96 -15.76
C THR A 72 -17.38 -3.67 -16.36
N TYR A 73 -17.30 -5.00 -16.39
CA TYR A 73 -18.37 -5.95 -16.61
C TYR A 73 -18.36 -6.91 -15.42
N ASP A 74 -19.47 -6.99 -14.70
CA ASP A 74 -19.57 -7.78 -13.47
C ASP A 74 -20.80 -8.69 -13.57
N LEU A 75 -20.59 -10.00 -13.45
CA LEU A 75 -21.62 -11.02 -13.37
C LEU A 75 -21.65 -11.55 -11.92
N PRO A 76 -22.59 -11.07 -11.08
CA PRO A 76 -22.57 -11.30 -9.63
C PRO A 76 -23.03 -12.70 -9.21
N ASN A 77 -23.64 -13.46 -10.11
CA ASN A 77 -23.76 -14.92 -10.05
C ASN A 77 -24.12 -15.45 -11.45
N MET A 78 -23.89 -16.74 -11.70
CA MET A 78 -24.09 -17.37 -13.02
C MET A 78 -25.53 -17.28 -13.55
N ASP A 79 -26.52 -17.11 -12.67
CA ASP A 79 -27.94 -17.01 -13.03
C ASP A 79 -28.46 -15.57 -13.12
N SER A 80 -27.59 -14.58 -12.92
CA SER A 80 -27.96 -13.16 -12.89
C SER A 80 -27.66 -12.43 -14.21
N THR A 81 -28.20 -11.22 -14.32
CA THR A 81 -27.86 -10.30 -15.40
C THR A 81 -26.59 -9.56 -15.06
N ALA A 82 -25.61 -9.59 -15.96
CA ALA A 82 -24.40 -8.81 -15.81
C ALA A 82 -24.64 -7.30 -15.84
N THR A 83 -23.85 -6.57 -15.07
CA THR A 83 -23.83 -5.10 -15.03
C THR A 83 -22.57 -4.55 -15.67
N ASN A 84 -22.67 -3.38 -16.30
CA ASN A 84 -21.54 -2.68 -16.89
C ASN A 84 -21.44 -1.26 -16.34
N ALA A 85 -20.22 -0.76 -16.15
CA ALA A 85 -19.97 0.60 -15.73
C ALA A 85 -18.82 1.25 -16.52
N LEU A 86 -18.96 2.54 -16.81
CA LEU A 86 -17.91 3.41 -17.31
C LEU A 86 -17.70 4.54 -16.30
N PHE A 87 -16.50 4.68 -15.78
CA PHE A 87 -16.20 5.65 -14.71
C PHE A 87 -14.73 6.04 -14.71
N ILE A 88 -14.39 7.01 -13.86
CA ILE A 88 -13.01 7.37 -13.57
C ILE A 88 -12.63 6.71 -12.25
N ASN A 89 -11.69 5.77 -12.27
CA ASN A 89 -11.25 5.05 -11.07
C ASN A 89 -10.26 5.86 -10.21
N ALA A 90 -9.52 6.78 -10.85
CA ALA A 90 -8.67 7.74 -10.14
C ALA A 90 -8.52 9.01 -10.98
N ALA A 91 -8.62 10.16 -10.31
CA ALA A 91 -8.29 11.47 -10.86
C ALA A 91 -7.52 12.25 -9.80
N ARG A 92 -6.20 12.34 -9.94
CA ARG A 92 -5.32 12.87 -8.90
C ARG A 92 -4.44 13.99 -9.37
N ILE A 93 -4.15 14.91 -8.45
CA ILE A 93 -3.11 15.93 -8.58
C ILE A 93 -2.30 15.90 -7.30
N ASN A 94 -0.97 15.91 -7.43
CA ASN A 94 -0.07 15.99 -6.31
C ASN A 94 1.00 17.08 -6.48
N LEU A 95 1.45 17.57 -5.33
CA LEU A 95 2.55 18.49 -5.16
C LEU A 95 3.55 17.86 -4.18
N GLU A 96 4.76 17.64 -4.65
CA GLU A 96 5.90 17.18 -3.87
C GLU A 96 6.92 18.31 -3.77
N GLY A 97 7.62 18.40 -2.64
CA GLY A 97 8.77 19.28 -2.54
C GLY A 97 9.86 18.76 -1.61
N VAL A 98 11.10 19.13 -1.91
CA VAL A 98 12.29 18.78 -1.13
C VAL A 98 13.13 20.04 -0.91
N ALA A 99 13.55 20.23 0.33
CA ALA A 99 14.50 21.26 0.77
C ALA A 99 15.73 20.53 1.31
N VAL A 100 16.79 20.49 0.49
CA VAL A 100 17.94 19.58 0.68
C VAL A 100 18.74 19.97 1.92
N GLN A 101 19.04 21.26 2.09
CA GLN A 101 19.86 21.76 3.21
C GLN A 101 19.12 21.62 4.55
N GLU A 102 17.82 21.88 4.55
CA GLU A 102 16.93 21.75 5.71
C GLU A 102 16.60 20.29 6.02
N LYS A 103 16.90 19.37 5.09
CA LYS A 103 16.59 17.94 5.16
C LYS A 103 15.10 17.67 5.35
N VAL A 104 14.27 18.44 4.66
CA VAL A 104 12.81 18.33 4.73
C VAL A 104 12.24 17.97 3.38
N SER A 105 11.22 17.12 3.36
CA SER A 105 10.36 16.94 2.19
C SER A 105 8.89 16.97 2.58
N PHE A 106 8.01 17.24 1.63
CA PHE A 106 6.57 17.16 1.82
C PHE A 106 5.88 16.60 0.58
N PHE A 107 4.68 16.09 0.78
CA PHE A 107 3.81 15.60 -0.28
C PHE A 107 2.37 15.91 0.06
N ILE A 108 1.62 16.41 -0.92
CA ILE A 108 0.18 16.65 -0.84
C ILE A 108 -0.44 16.06 -2.09
N GLU A 109 -1.46 15.22 -1.94
CA GLU A 109 -2.20 14.64 -3.05
C GLU A 109 -3.70 14.79 -2.83
N ALA A 110 -4.39 15.25 -3.87
CA ALA A 110 -5.84 15.31 -3.95
C ALA A 110 -6.35 14.22 -4.89
N ASP A 111 -7.41 13.50 -4.51
CA ASP A 111 -8.16 12.58 -5.36
C ASP A 111 -9.60 13.07 -5.54
N PHE A 112 -9.96 13.39 -6.78
CA PHE A 112 -11.26 13.96 -7.13
C PHE A 112 -12.36 12.91 -7.32
N VAL A 113 -12.05 11.62 -7.20
CA VAL A 113 -13.03 10.52 -7.30
C VAL A 113 -13.53 10.06 -5.92
N ASN A 114 -12.66 10.11 -4.90
CA ASN A 114 -13.00 9.66 -3.55
C ASN A 114 -13.94 10.64 -2.85
N SER A 115 -14.72 10.13 -1.89
CA SER A 115 -15.60 10.96 -1.04
C SER A 115 -14.83 12.02 -0.25
N PHE A 116 -13.56 11.77 0.06
CA PHE A 116 -12.64 12.73 0.66
C PHE A 116 -11.57 13.11 -0.34
N THR A 117 -11.48 14.41 -0.66
CA THR A 117 -10.53 14.90 -1.65
C THR A 117 -9.09 14.82 -1.16
N LEU A 118 -8.82 15.00 0.14
CA LEU A 118 -7.46 14.87 0.66
C LEU A 118 -7.04 13.40 0.71
N TYR A 119 -6.10 13.02 -0.15
CA TYR A 119 -5.63 11.65 -0.26
C TYR A 119 -4.36 11.42 0.56
N GLU A 120 -3.34 12.26 0.39
CA GLU A 120 -2.14 12.27 1.24
C GLU A 120 -1.75 13.70 1.60
N ALA A 121 -1.21 13.87 2.80
CA ALA A 121 -0.61 15.12 3.26
C ALA A 121 0.36 14.81 4.39
N TRP A 122 1.65 14.89 4.11
CA TRP A 122 2.70 14.62 5.09
C TRP A 122 3.94 15.46 4.84
N ALA A 123 4.71 15.65 5.90
CA ALA A 123 6.06 16.18 5.85
C ALA A 123 7.04 15.15 6.43
N ALA A 124 8.29 15.18 6.01
CA ALA A 124 9.33 14.30 6.52
C ALA A 124 10.60 15.07 6.82
N TYR A 125 11.27 14.65 7.89
CA TYR A 125 12.65 15.03 8.19
C TYR A 125 13.57 13.86 7.85
N HIS A 126 14.64 14.15 7.10
CA HIS A 126 15.65 13.18 6.69
C HIS A 126 16.85 13.31 7.63
N PHE A 127 17.13 12.29 8.42
CA PHE A 127 18.33 12.29 9.25
C PHE A 127 19.58 12.16 8.36
N ASN A 128 19.46 11.32 7.33
CA ASN A 128 20.37 11.08 6.22
C ASN A 128 19.58 10.41 5.08
N ASP A 129 20.26 10.07 3.98
CA ASP A 129 19.65 9.47 2.79
C ASP A 129 18.98 8.10 3.02
N ARG A 130 19.25 7.46 4.16
CA ARG A 130 18.75 6.14 4.52
C ARG A 130 17.80 6.13 5.70
N MET A 131 17.50 7.28 6.31
CA MET A 131 16.67 7.36 7.51
C MET A 131 15.80 8.60 7.48
N LYS A 132 14.48 8.39 7.49
CA LYS A 132 13.51 9.50 7.51
C LYS A 132 12.41 9.24 8.54
N LEU A 133 11.94 10.33 9.13
CA LEU A 133 10.73 10.36 9.96
C LEU A 133 9.68 11.23 9.27
N SER A 134 8.55 10.62 8.89
CA SER A 134 7.40 11.33 8.33
C SER A 134 6.31 11.52 9.37
N PHE A 135 5.58 12.62 9.27
CA PHE A 135 4.38 12.91 10.04
C PHE A 135 3.26 13.41 9.12
N GLY A 136 2.06 12.85 9.27
CA GLY A 136 0.87 13.21 8.49
C GLY A 136 0.12 11.98 7.97
N GLN A 137 -0.75 12.19 6.99
CA GLN A 137 -1.51 11.12 6.32
C GLN A 137 -0.74 10.61 5.09
N LYS A 138 -0.35 9.34 5.09
CA LYS A 138 0.37 8.73 3.98
C LYS A 138 0.00 7.27 3.76
N LEU A 139 0.35 6.72 2.60
CA LEU A 139 0.28 5.29 2.35
C LEU A 139 1.21 4.53 3.33
N THR A 140 0.63 3.67 4.16
CA THR A 140 1.37 2.99 5.24
C THR A 140 1.99 1.67 4.76
N PHE A 141 3.20 1.39 5.24
CA PHE A 141 3.89 0.11 5.05
C PHE A 141 3.40 -0.99 6.03
N THR A 142 2.40 -0.72 6.86
CA THR A 142 1.89 -1.65 7.87
C THR A 142 0.80 -2.61 7.35
N ASN A 143 0.58 -2.63 6.04
CA ASN A 143 -0.26 -3.59 5.32
C ASN A 143 0.61 -4.47 4.40
N GLY A 144 -0.01 -5.40 3.66
CA GLY A 144 0.68 -6.21 2.66
C GLY A 144 1.28 -5.38 1.51
N ARG A 145 2.21 -6.00 0.76
CA ARG A 145 3.01 -5.34 -0.28
C ARG A 145 2.22 -4.47 -1.24
N GLU A 146 1.11 -4.97 -1.79
CA GLU A 146 0.33 -4.22 -2.78
C GLU A 146 -0.23 -2.92 -2.19
N TYR A 147 -0.58 -2.88 -0.90
CA TYR A 147 -1.00 -1.65 -0.22
C TYR A 147 0.16 -0.80 0.31
N ALA A 148 1.41 -1.29 0.24
CA ALA A 148 2.61 -0.49 0.49
C ALA A 148 3.13 0.23 -0.78
N ILE A 149 2.52 -0.02 -1.95
CA ILE A 149 2.87 0.61 -3.23
C ILE A 149 1.68 1.32 -3.88
N ASN A 150 1.94 2.36 -4.65
CA ASN A 150 0.92 3.05 -5.43
C ASN A 150 0.32 2.09 -6.48
N GLU A 151 -0.99 2.14 -6.67
CA GLU A 151 -1.71 1.30 -7.64
C GLU A 151 -1.24 1.50 -9.08
N SER A 152 -0.64 2.65 -9.38
CA SER A 152 -0.07 2.95 -10.70
C SER A 152 1.03 1.97 -11.09
N ARG A 153 1.65 1.29 -10.11
CA ARG A 153 2.76 0.34 -10.26
C ARG A 153 2.32 -1.13 -10.36
N LEU A 154 1.02 -1.40 -10.29
CA LEU A 154 0.46 -2.75 -10.47
C LEU A 154 0.53 -3.21 -11.93
N SER A 155 0.70 -4.53 -12.13
CA SER A 155 0.63 -5.17 -13.44
C SER A 155 -0.78 -5.61 -13.86
N MET A 156 -1.71 -5.68 -12.90
CA MET A 156 -3.14 -5.88 -13.14
C MET A 156 -3.91 -4.60 -12.82
N VAL A 157 -5.19 -4.56 -13.20
CA VAL A 157 -6.05 -3.38 -12.99
C VAL A 157 -6.24 -3.09 -11.51
N ASP A 158 -6.49 -4.14 -10.72
CA ASP A 158 -6.74 -4.09 -9.28
C ASP A 158 -5.74 -4.95 -8.50
N ARG A 159 -5.63 -4.65 -7.21
CA ARG A 159 -4.94 -5.48 -6.22
C ARG A 159 -5.59 -6.85 -6.10
N SER A 160 -4.89 -7.78 -5.47
CA SER A 160 -5.39 -9.13 -5.18
C SER A 160 -6.62 -9.09 -4.27
N ALA A 161 -7.40 -10.18 -4.29
CA ALA A 161 -8.50 -10.36 -3.33
C ALA A 161 -7.97 -10.30 -1.89
N LEU A 162 -6.81 -10.92 -1.62
CA LEU A 162 -6.13 -10.83 -0.33
C LEU A 162 -5.94 -9.37 0.12
N SER A 163 -5.36 -8.54 -0.74
CA SER A 163 -5.12 -7.15 -0.40
C SER A 163 -6.41 -6.39 -0.15
N ASN A 164 -7.36 -6.46 -1.07
CA ASN A 164 -8.63 -5.70 -1.01
C ASN A 164 -9.55 -6.14 0.15
N THR A 165 -9.41 -7.38 0.63
CA THR A 165 -10.21 -7.88 1.74
C THR A 165 -9.63 -7.47 3.10
N PHE A 166 -8.30 -7.36 3.23
CA PHE A 166 -7.64 -7.12 4.52
C PHE A 166 -7.19 -5.67 4.74
N ALA A 167 -7.42 -4.78 3.78
CA ALA A 167 -7.18 -3.35 3.88
C ALA A 167 -8.24 -2.58 3.06
N THR A 168 -8.53 -1.35 3.47
CA THR A 168 -9.53 -0.49 2.81
C THR A 168 -8.85 0.49 1.88
N ASN A 169 -8.09 1.43 2.44
CA ASN A 169 -7.44 2.52 1.69
C ASN A 169 -5.90 2.49 1.79
N GLY A 170 -5.36 1.72 2.74
CA GLY A 170 -3.92 1.61 3.03
C GLY A 170 -3.26 2.89 3.51
N ARG A 171 -4.01 3.93 3.86
CA ARG A 171 -3.51 5.24 4.29
C ARG A 171 -3.89 5.52 5.71
N GLU A 172 -2.95 6.06 6.46
CA GLU A 172 -3.14 6.35 7.87
C GLU A 172 -2.49 7.67 8.24
N PHE A 173 -3.07 8.36 9.24
CA PHE A 173 -2.47 9.53 9.85
C PHE A 173 -1.58 9.13 11.03
N GLY A 174 -0.32 9.54 11.04
CA GLY A 174 0.58 9.23 12.15
C GLY A 174 2.04 9.59 11.94
N LEU A 175 2.90 8.95 12.72
CA LEU A 175 4.35 9.01 12.64
C LEU A 175 4.89 7.75 11.98
N PHE A 176 5.82 7.91 11.04
CA PHE A 176 6.40 6.83 10.25
C PHE A 176 7.90 6.97 10.19
N PHE A 177 8.63 6.00 10.73
CA PHE A 177 10.07 5.93 10.60
C PHE A 177 10.44 4.83 9.61
N GLU A 178 11.21 5.18 8.60
CA GLU A 178 11.75 4.26 7.58
C GLU A 178 13.27 4.34 7.61
N SER A 179 13.91 3.18 7.55
CA SER A 179 15.36 3.08 7.51
C SER A 179 15.84 2.01 6.53
N SER A 180 17.09 2.13 6.08
CA SER A 180 17.76 1.17 5.20
C SER A 180 19.20 0.94 5.64
N PHE A 181 19.64 -0.32 5.63
CA PHE A 181 20.97 -0.76 6.05
C PHE A 181 21.56 -1.77 5.08
N ASP A 182 22.86 -1.66 4.82
CA ASP A 182 23.60 -2.66 4.03
C ASP A 182 24.39 -3.59 4.95
N VAL A 183 24.26 -4.89 4.73
CA VAL A 183 25.05 -5.94 5.37
C VAL A 183 25.72 -6.75 4.27
N GLY A 184 26.91 -6.31 3.86
CA GLY A 184 27.56 -6.84 2.65
C GLY A 184 26.73 -6.48 1.41
N SER A 185 26.32 -7.48 0.63
CA SER A 185 25.43 -7.29 -0.53
C SER A 185 23.94 -7.35 -0.19
N VAL A 186 23.58 -7.62 1.07
CA VAL A 186 22.19 -7.72 1.52
C VAL A 186 21.72 -6.34 1.98
N VAL A 187 20.53 -5.92 1.53
CA VAL A 187 19.88 -4.70 2.02
C VAL A 187 18.74 -5.07 2.97
N ILE A 188 18.64 -4.37 4.09
CA ILE A 188 17.59 -4.56 5.10
C ILE A 188 16.89 -3.22 5.33
N ASN A 189 15.58 -3.18 5.11
CA ASN A 189 14.73 -1.99 5.22
C ASN A 189 13.72 -2.18 6.37
N PRO A 190 14.10 -1.89 7.63
CA PRO A 190 13.15 -1.90 8.73
C PRO A 190 12.41 -0.55 8.84
N SER A 191 11.11 -0.63 9.08
CA SER A 191 10.21 0.51 9.20
C SER A 191 9.22 0.31 10.34
N VAL A 192 8.89 1.37 11.07
CA VAL A 192 7.95 1.34 12.20
C VAL A 192 7.02 2.56 12.19
N ALA A 193 5.75 2.37 12.55
CA ALA A 193 4.75 3.41 12.56
C ALA A 193 3.89 3.40 13.83
N ILE A 194 3.47 4.59 14.24
CA ILE A 194 2.43 4.83 15.25
C ILE A 194 1.39 5.72 14.59
N THR A 195 0.18 5.21 14.43
CA THR A 195 -0.91 5.89 13.71
C THR A 195 -2.17 5.92 14.56
N SER A 196 -3.16 6.71 14.15
CA SER A 196 -4.50 6.65 14.77
C SER A 196 -5.10 5.25 14.67
N GLY A 197 -4.84 4.53 13.57
CA GLY A 197 -5.50 3.27 13.26
C GLY A 197 -6.89 3.43 12.64
N ASP A 198 -7.36 4.68 12.56
CA ASP A 198 -8.67 5.06 12.03
C ASP A 198 -8.65 5.37 10.51
N GLY A 199 -7.56 5.02 9.84
CA GLY A 199 -7.40 5.19 8.39
C GLY A 199 -7.08 6.63 7.98
N MET A 200 -7.57 7.02 6.80
CA MET A 200 -7.55 8.41 6.36
C MET A 200 -8.36 9.27 7.33
N ASN A 201 -7.87 10.47 7.60
CA ASN A 201 -8.45 11.39 8.58
C ASN A 201 -9.96 11.52 8.34
N SER A 202 -10.76 11.18 9.35
CA SER A 202 -12.21 11.29 9.31
C SER A 202 -12.56 12.78 9.39
N PHE A 203 -13.15 13.33 8.33
CA PHE A 203 -13.48 14.76 8.27
C PHE A 203 -14.94 15.07 8.63
N GLY A 204 -15.65 14.20 9.36
CA GLY A 204 -17.03 14.41 9.84
C GLY A 204 -17.76 15.59 9.18
N ASN A 205 -17.90 16.71 9.90
CA ASN A 205 -18.09 18.06 9.32
C ASN A 205 -16.78 18.87 9.22
N ASN A 206 -15.70 18.47 9.90
CA ASN A 206 -14.36 19.05 9.80
C ASN A 206 -13.27 18.04 10.23
N SER A 207 -11.99 18.42 10.12
CA SER A 207 -10.79 17.57 10.26
C SER A 207 -10.43 17.10 11.66
N ILE A 208 -11.27 17.36 12.66
CA ILE A 208 -10.95 17.16 14.08
C ILE A 208 -11.93 16.15 14.67
N ASP A 209 -12.06 14.99 14.02
CA ASP A 209 -12.83 13.88 14.57
C ASP A 209 -12.06 13.23 15.74
N VAL A 210 -12.81 12.72 16.71
CA VAL A 210 -12.23 12.10 17.90
C VAL A 210 -11.90 10.65 17.57
N ASP A 211 -10.61 10.32 17.67
CA ASP A 211 -10.10 8.96 17.51
C ASP A 211 -10.90 7.93 18.32
N LYS A 212 -11.26 6.81 17.70
CA LYS A 212 -11.95 5.70 18.36
C LYS A 212 -10.95 4.65 18.79
N GLY A 213 -11.03 4.24 20.05
CA GLY A 213 -10.06 3.32 20.62
C GLY A 213 -8.78 4.05 21.00
N GLY A 214 -7.64 3.62 20.45
CA GLY A 214 -6.36 4.27 20.62
C GLY A 214 -5.39 3.85 19.52
N PHE A 215 -4.11 4.18 19.68
CA PHE A 215 -3.14 4.05 18.59
C PHE A 215 -3.01 2.65 18.00
N LYS A 216 -2.69 2.64 16.71
CA LYS A 216 -2.19 1.49 15.99
C LYS A 216 -0.67 1.53 15.91
N TYR A 217 -0.05 0.39 16.18
CA TYR A 217 1.38 0.18 16.10
C TYR A 217 1.66 -0.79 14.97
N GLY A 218 2.62 -0.48 14.10
CA GLY A 218 3.00 -1.39 13.03
C GLY A 218 4.47 -1.35 12.70
N GLY A 219 4.96 -2.45 12.13
CA GLY A 219 6.33 -2.59 11.70
C GLY A 219 6.46 -3.50 10.49
N ARG A 220 7.42 -3.19 9.63
CA ARG A 220 7.80 -3.98 8.46
C ARG A 220 9.30 -4.16 8.45
N VAL A 221 9.75 -5.35 8.11
CA VAL A 221 11.16 -5.62 7.77
C VAL A 221 11.19 -6.24 6.40
N GLU A 222 11.71 -5.52 5.41
CA GLU A 222 11.99 -6.03 4.08
C GLU A 222 13.48 -6.33 3.92
N VAL A 223 13.81 -7.49 3.37
CA VAL A 223 15.17 -7.94 3.13
C VAL A 223 15.34 -8.21 1.64
N LEU A 224 16.39 -7.64 1.07
CA LEU A 224 16.83 -7.87 -0.30
C LEU A 224 18.10 -8.74 -0.28
N PRO A 225 17.99 -10.07 -0.16
CA PRO A 225 19.15 -10.95 0.02
C PRO A 225 20.09 -10.99 -1.18
N LEU A 226 19.63 -10.57 -2.37
CA LEU A 226 20.41 -10.57 -3.62
C LEU A 226 20.76 -9.15 -4.09
N GLY A 227 20.78 -8.21 -3.15
CA GLY A 227 21.01 -6.78 -3.38
C GLY A 227 19.79 -6.07 -3.96
N GLU A 228 19.95 -4.77 -4.17
CA GLU A 228 18.89 -3.91 -4.71
C GLU A 228 18.46 -4.37 -6.11
N PHE A 229 17.19 -4.15 -6.40
CA PHE A 229 16.66 -4.27 -7.75
C PHE A 229 17.25 -3.15 -8.62
N SER A 230 17.42 -3.42 -9.90
CA SER A 230 17.88 -2.41 -10.85
C SER A 230 16.83 -1.30 -11.00
N GLY A 231 17.30 -0.10 -11.34
CA GLY A 231 16.46 1.08 -11.47
C GLY A 231 15.98 1.65 -10.12
N LYS A 232 15.53 2.90 -10.15
CA LYS A 232 14.99 3.55 -8.95
C LYS A 232 13.71 2.83 -8.51
N ASP A 233 13.69 2.37 -7.26
CA ASP A 233 12.56 1.68 -6.64
C ASP A 233 12.10 0.42 -7.39
N GLY A 234 13.02 -0.35 -7.99
CA GLY A 234 12.70 -1.51 -8.84
C GLY A 234 11.81 -2.55 -8.16
N GLN A 235 11.93 -2.72 -6.83
CA GLN A 235 11.09 -3.60 -6.04
C GLN A 235 9.65 -3.07 -5.90
N LEU A 236 9.41 -1.76 -5.96
CA LEU A 236 8.07 -1.18 -5.79
C LEU A 236 7.17 -1.34 -7.04
N TYR A 237 7.70 -1.92 -8.11
CA TYR A 237 6.94 -2.31 -9.30
C TYR A 237 6.71 -3.82 -9.31
N PHE A 238 5.53 -4.29 -9.71
CA PHE A 238 5.38 -5.73 -9.95
C PHE A 238 6.13 -6.16 -11.21
N ALA A 239 5.91 -5.47 -12.33
CA ALA A 239 6.55 -5.81 -13.60
C ALA A 239 8.06 -5.53 -13.59
N ASP A 240 8.82 -6.42 -14.21
CA ASP A 240 10.27 -6.30 -14.37
C ASP A 240 10.63 -5.43 -15.58
N PHE A 241 10.49 -4.11 -15.42
CA PHE A 241 10.81 -3.13 -16.47
C PHE A 241 12.29 -3.05 -16.81
N GLU A 242 13.17 -3.34 -15.85
CA GLU A 242 14.62 -3.34 -16.09
C GLU A 242 15.10 -4.65 -16.71
N ARG A 243 14.25 -5.69 -16.72
CA ARG A 243 14.59 -7.04 -17.16
C ARG A 243 15.86 -7.52 -16.48
N GLU A 244 15.80 -7.65 -15.16
CA GLU A 244 16.94 -7.95 -14.30
C GLU A 244 17.86 -9.03 -14.88
N GLU A 245 19.15 -8.70 -15.08
CA GLU A 245 20.16 -9.61 -15.65
C GLU A 245 20.48 -10.79 -14.71
N SER A 246 20.19 -10.65 -13.42
CA SER A 246 20.35 -11.67 -12.40
C SER A 246 19.10 -11.74 -11.54
N VAL A 247 18.89 -12.86 -10.84
CA VAL A 247 17.71 -13.01 -9.97
C VAL A 247 17.77 -11.96 -8.86
N LYS A 248 16.69 -11.18 -8.72
CA LYS A 248 16.46 -10.27 -7.61
C LYS A 248 15.32 -10.78 -6.75
N LEU A 249 15.46 -10.63 -5.44
CA LEU A 249 14.52 -11.15 -4.46
C LEU A 249 14.29 -10.10 -3.36
N SER A 250 13.03 -9.91 -3.00
CA SER A 250 12.57 -9.18 -1.83
C SER A 250 11.74 -10.14 -0.98
N VAL A 251 12.00 -10.19 0.31
CA VAL A 251 11.19 -10.93 1.29
C VAL A 251 10.88 -10.00 2.46
N ALA A 252 9.63 -9.95 2.90
CA ALA A 252 9.26 -9.09 4.01
C ALA A 252 8.27 -9.74 4.97
N GLY A 253 8.38 -9.34 6.24
CA GLY A 253 7.38 -9.59 7.28
C GLY A 253 6.81 -8.26 7.76
N THR A 254 5.49 -8.19 7.91
CA THR A 254 4.79 -6.99 8.40
C THR A 254 3.83 -7.37 9.52
N PHE A 255 3.79 -6.59 10.59
CA PHE A 255 2.82 -6.76 11.68
C PHE A 255 2.16 -5.42 11.98
N SER A 256 0.86 -5.45 12.29
CA SER A 256 0.14 -4.29 12.81
C SER A 256 -0.80 -4.70 13.95
N TYR A 257 -0.97 -3.80 14.92
CA TYR A 257 -1.82 -3.98 16.08
C TYR A 257 -2.55 -2.68 16.41
N ASN A 258 -3.85 -2.64 16.16
CA ASN A 258 -4.74 -1.53 16.45
C ASN A 258 -5.40 -1.76 17.82
N VAL A 259 -5.26 -0.81 18.75
CA VAL A 259 -5.83 -0.89 20.09
C VAL A 259 -7.26 -0.36 20.06
N GLY A 260 -8.24 -1.25 20.02
CA GLY A 260 -9.65 -0.88 19.97
C GLY A 260 -10.13 -0.42 18.59
N ALA A 261 -9.99 -1.29 17.58
CA ALA A 261 -10.35 -0.96 16.20
C ALA A 261 -11.86 -0.83 16.00
N SER A 262 -12.34 0.29 15.47
CA SER A 262 -13.78 0.55 15.24
C SER A 262 -14.24 0.26 13.80
N HIS A 263 -13.40 -0.40 13.00
CA HIS A 263 -13.60 -0.68 11.57
C HIS A 263 -13.16 -2.11 11.22
N ARG A 264 -13.81 -2.71 10.22
CA ARG A 264 -13.68 -4.15 9.89
C ARG A 264 -12.27 -4.65 9.57
N THR A 265 -11.41 -3.78 9.05
CA THR A 265 -10.01 -4.06 8.63
C THR A 265 -8.95 -3.31 9.46
N GLY A 266 -9.38 -2.54 10.47
CA GLY A 266 -8.50 -1.78 11.36
C GLY A 266 -7.68 -0.67 10.68
N ASP A 267 -8.22 -0.07 9.61
CA ASP A 267 -7.68 1.07 8.85
C ASP A 267 -8.80 2.03 8.38
N GLY A 268 -9.80 2.24 9.25
CA GLY A 268 -10.95 3.12 9.02
C GLY A 268 -11.62 3.53 10.34
N HIS A 269 -12.60 4.42 10.28
CA HIS A 269 -13.16 5.08 11.47
C HIS A 269 -14.67 4.80 11.65
N GLY A 270 -15.06 4.30 12.83
CA GLY A 270 -16.44 4.39 13.33
C GLY A 270 -17.50 3.59 12.58
N GLU A 271 -17.14 2.51 11.89
CA GLU A 271 -18.07 1.69 11.12
C GLU A 271 -19.16 1.04 11.99
N PHE A 272 -18.82 0.73 13.23
CA PHE A 272 -19.73 0.16 14.21
C PHE A 272 -19.41 0.67 15.63
N ILE A 273 -20.34 0.43 16.55
CA ILE A 273 -20.19 0.75 17.98
C ILE A 273 -20.42 -0.53 18.77
N LEU A 274 -19.49 -0.83 19.67
CA LEU A 274 -19.52 -1.97 20.57
C LEU A 274 -19.31 -1.48 22.01
N TYR A 275 -19.70 -2.29 22.99
CA TYR A 275 -19.76 -1.86 24.38
C TYR A 275 -19.06 -2.83 25.33
N ASP A 276 -18.63 -2.32 26.47
CA ASP A 276 -18.28 -3.14 27.64
C ASP A 276 -19.50 -3.42 28.53
N GLU A 277 -19.29 -4.19 29.61
CA GLU A 277 -20.34 -4.55 30.57
C GLU A 277 -20.98 -3.34 31.26
N ALA A 278 -20.28 -2.20 31.33
CA ALA A 278 -20.80 -0.95 31.89
C ALA A 278 -21.55 -0.10 30.86
N GLY A 279 -21.74 -0.61 29.64
CA GLY A 279 -22.40 0.09 28.54
C GLY A 279 -21.56 1.21 27.93
N LYS A 280 -20.24 1.23 28.16
CA LYS A 280 -19.33 2.21 27.56
C LYS A 280 -18.77 1.68 26.26
N GLU A 281 -18.54 2.59 25.30
CA GLU A 281 -17.93 2.24 24.03
C GLU A 281 -16.58 1.54 24.23
N LYS A 282 -16.44 0.35 23.66
CA LYS A 282 -15.23 -0.45 23.73
C LYS A 282 -15.15 -1.40 22.55
N TYR A 283 -13.95 -1.48 21.97
CA TYR A 283 -13.66 -2.31 20.81
C TYR A 283 -12.58 -3.35 21.13
N PRO A 284 -12.63 -4.55 20.49
CA PRO A 284 -11.49 -5.45 20.40
C PRO A 284 -10.23 -4.79 19.82
N ASN A 285 -9.07 -5.23 20.28
CA ASN A 285 -7.80 -4.96 19.61
C ASN A 285 -7.70 -5.85 18.37
N TYR A 286 -7.23 -5.29 17.26
CA TYR A 286 -7.20 -5.96 15.97
C TYR A 286 -5.75 -6.07 15.47
N GLY A 287 -5.32 -7.29 15.15
CA GLY A 287 -3.96 -7.59 14.72
C GLY A 287 -3.91 -8.19 13.33
N LYS A 288 -2.90 -7.83 12.54
CA LYS A 288 -2.62 -8.43 11.23
C LYS A 288 -1.14 -8.78 11.10
N PHE A 289 -0.84 -9.96 10.57
CA PHE A 289 0.51 -10.40 10.23
C PHE A 289 0.57 -10.77 8.75
N TYR A 290 1.52 -10.20 8.03
CA TYR A 290 1.77 -10.46 6.62
C TYR A 290 3.17 -11.02 6.39
N VAL A 291 3.30 -11.89 5.40
CA VAL A 291 4.57 -12.29 4.80
C VAL A 291 4.43 -12.13 3.30
N ASP A 292 5.36 -11.43 2.66
CA ASP A 292 5.38 -11.26 1.21
C ASP A 292 6.76 -11.53 0.61
N LEU A 293 6.75 -11.95 -0.65
CA LEU A 293 7.94 -12.07 -1.47
C LEU A 293 7.70 -11.52 -2.88
N LEU A 294 8.76 -10.98 -3.48
CA LEU A 294 8.81 -10.59 -4.89
C LEU A 294 10.13 -11.06 -5.49
N LEU A 295 10.06 -11.82 -6.57
CA LEU A 295 11.19 -12.25 -7.38
C LEU A 295 11.08 -11.65 -8.77
N LYS A 296 12.22 -11.17 -9.31
CA LYS A 296 12.33 -10.73 -10.71
C LYS A 296 13.56 -11.32 -11.39
N TYR A 297 13.40 -11.61 -12.69
CA TYR A 297 14.49 -12.07 -13.54
C TYR A 297 14.10 -11.99 -15.02
N ASN A 298 14.86 -11.23 -15.82
CA ASN A 298 14.78 -11.21 -17.28
C ASN A 298 13.35 -11.03 -17.84
N GLY A 299 12.55 -10.17 -17.21
CA GLY A 299 11.15 -9.91 -17.57
C GLY A 299 10.12 -10.75 -16.79
N ILE A 300 10.54 -11.82 -16.10
CA ILE A 300 9.68 -12.60 -15.20
C ILE A 300 9.49 -11.84 -13.89
N SER A 301 8.28 -11.87 -13.35
CA SER A 301 7.97 -11.37 -12.02
C SER A 301 7.06 -12.36 -11.30
N PHE A 302 7.47 -12.79 -10.11
CA PHE A 302 6.70 -13.72 -9.28
C PHE A 302 6.52 -13.13 -7.89
N SER A 303 5.30 -13.13 -7.38
CA SER A 303 5.01 -12.76 -5.99
C SER A 303 4.19 -13.83 -5.28
N ALA A 304 4.35 -13.87 -3.96
CA ALA A 304 3.47 -14.59 -3.08
C ALA A 304 3.27 -13.79 -1.79
N ASP A 305 2.03 -13.72 -1.33
CA ASP A 305 1.64 -12.98 -0.14
C ASP A 305 0.78 -13.87 0.75
N TYR A 306 0.96 -13.77 2.05
CA TYR A 306 0.13 -14.40 3.06
C TYR A 306 -0.28 -13.35 4.10
N VAL A 307 -1.49 -13.46 4.61
CA VAL A 307 -1.98 -12.67 5.74
C VAL A 307 -2.73 -13.57 6.74
N ASN A 308 -2.59 -13.25 8.02
CA ASN A 308 -3.52 -13.66 9.07
C ASN A 308 -3.98 -12.45 9.87
N ALA A 309 -5.28 -12.35 10.12
CA ALA A 309 -5.88 -11.32 10.95
C ALA A 309 -6.67 -11.93 12.12
N PHE A 310 -6.63 -11.26 13.27
CA PHE A 310 -7.30 -11.69 14.48
C PHE A 310 -7.81 -10.50 15.29
N ALA A 311 -8.87 -10.71 16.08
CA ALA A 311 -9.37 -9.75 17.05
C ALA A 311 -9.29 -10.32 18.47
N ARG A 312 -8.89 -9.52 19.45
CA ARG A 312 -8.80 -9.92 20.86
C ARG A 312 -9.26 -8.79 21.77
N SER A 313 -10.05 -9.14 22.79
CA SER A 313 -10.40 -8.23 23.88
C SER A 313 -10.05 -8.86 25.23
N ASN A 314 -9.59 -8.03 26.17
CA ASN A 314 -9.30 -8.43 27.55
C ASN A 314 -10.53 -8.42 28.47
N LYS A 315 -11.66 -7.91 27.98
CA LYS A 315 -12.97 -7.96 28.64
C LYS A 315 -14.03 -8.40 27.64
N ASP A 316 -15.16 -8.82 28.15
CA ASP A 316 -16.33 -9.10 27.34
C ASP A 316 -16.76 -7.87 26.54
N ILE A 317 -17.22 -8.12 25.32
CA ILE A 317 -17.70 -7.12 24.37
C ILE A 317 -19.16 -7.42 24.10
N TYR A 318 -19.97 -6.37 23.97
CA TYR A 318 -21.42 -6.46 23.85
C TYR A 318 -21.92 -5.65 22.65
N SER A 319 -23.03 -6.07 22.05
CA SER A 319 -23.65 -5.38 20.91
C SER A 319 -24.43 -4.12 21.30
N SER A 320 -24.81 -3.98 22.57
CA SER A 320 -25.64 -2.89 23.05
C SER A 320 -25.18 -2.38 24.41
N PRO A 321 -25.49 -1.11 24.76
CA PRO A 321 -25.07 -0.53 26.03
C PRO A 321 -25.78 -1.14 27.25
N GLN A 322 -26.85 -1.90 27.04
CA GLN A 322 -27.50 -2.66 28.11
C GLN A 322 -26.74 -3.95 28.49
N ALA A 323 -25.66 -4.29 27.74
CA ALA A 323 -24.81 -5.45 27.98
C ALA A 323 -25.59 -6.79 28.07
N VAL A 324 -26.65 -6.93 27.26
CA VAL A 324 -27.53 -8.12 27.27
C VAL A 324 -26.95 -9.25 26.42
N ILE A 325 -26.40 -8.92 25.25
CA ILE A 325 -25.85 -9.89 24.30
C ILE A 325 -24.33 -9.71 24.27
N ARG A 326 -23.63 -10.68 24.86
CA ARG A 326 -22.17 -10.78 24.82
C ARG A 326 -21.76 -11.40 23.48
N PHE A 327 -20.83 -10.76 22.78
CA PHE A 327 -20.22 -11.31 21.58
C PHE A 327 -19.26 -12.46 21.90
N THR A 328 -19.53 -13.58 21.25
CA THR A 328 -18.64 -14.73 21.05
C THR A 328 -17.62 -14.46 19.95
N GLY A 329 -16.63 -15.34 19.75
CA GLY A 329 -15.67 -15.22 18.65
C GLY A 329 -16.34 -15.20 17.27
N GLU A 330 -17.36 -16.04 17.07
CA GLU A 330 -18.18 -16.06 15.86
C GLU A 330 -18.88 -14.72 15.63
N GLU A 331 -19.52 -14.14 16.64
CA GLU A 331 -20.20 -12.84 16.49
C GLU A 331 -19.22 -11.69 16.23
N VAL A 332 -17.99 -11.75 16.77
CA VAL A 332 -16.93 -10.77 16.42
C VAL A 332 -16.57 -10.86 14.93
N SER A 333 -16.59 -12.05 14.31
CA SER A 333 -16.35 -12.19 12.87
C SER A 333 -17.39 -11.49 11.98
N SER A 334 -18.57 -11.14 12.52
CA SER A 334 -19.55 -10.30 11.82
C SER A 334 -19.19 -8.81 11.77
N LYS A 335 -18.14 -8.41 12.49
CA LYS A 335 -17.64 -7.03 12.55
C LYS A 335 -16.22 -6.88 12.02
N TYR A 336 -15.41 -7.94 12.06
CA TYR A 336 -14.01 -7.90 11.64
C TYR A 336 -13.72 -8.95 10.58
N ILE A 337 -12.78 -8.63 9.69
CA ILE A 337 -12.21 -9.60 8.76
C ILE A 337 -11.27 -10.52 9.55
N LEU A 338 -11.74 -11.72 9.89
CA LEU A 338 -10.99 -12.69 10.69
C LEU A 338 -10.66 -13.95 9.89
N GLY A 339 -9.39 -14.36 9.95
CA GLY A 339 -8.91 -15.53 9.23
C GLY A 339 -7.60 -15.26 8.50
N SER A 340 -7.39 -15.98 7.41
CA SER A 340 -6.17 -15.87 6.61
C SER A 340 -6.46 -15.81 5.13
N ALA A 341 -5.48 -15.37 4.35
CA ALA A 341 -5.54 -15.45 2.91
C ALA A 341 -4.14 -15.67 2.32
N PHE A 342 -4.12 -16.24 1.12
CA PHE A 342 -2.93 -16.43 0.32
C PHE A 342 -3.14 -15.83 -1.06
N ASN A 343 -2.10 -15.24 -1.63
CA ASN A 343 -2.06 -14.74 -3.00
C ASN A 343 -0.77 -15.18 -3.67
N THR A 344 -0.84 -15.59 -4.93
CA THR A 344 0.34 -15.75 -5.78
C THR A 344 0.08 -15.15 -7.16
N GLN A 345 1.09 -14.47 -7.70
CA GLN A 345 1.00 -13.84 -9.01
C GLN A 345 2.27 -14.10 -9.80
N LEU A 346 2.10 -14.56 -11.04
CA LEU A 346 3.18 -14.72 -12.01
C LEU A 346 2.90 -13.79 -13.19
N GLY A 347 3.90 -13.06 -13.63
CA GLY A 347 3.83 -12.27 -14.85
C GLY A 347 5.11 -12.29 -15.66
N TYR A 348 4.98 -11.93 -16.92
CA TYR A 348 6.09 -11.76 -17.84
C TYR A 348 5.92 -10.48 -18.65
N LEU A 349 6.95 -9.64 -18.69
CA LEU A 349 7.04 -8.44 -19.51
C LEU A 349 7.95 -8.69 -20.72
N PHE A 350 7.36 -8.60 -21.90
CA PHE A 350 8.07 -8.68 -23.18
C PHE A 350 8.77 -7.34 -23.47
N GLU A 351 9.89 -7.38 -24.20
CA GLU A 351 10.62 -6.18 -24.67
C GLU A 351 9.75 -5.25 -25.54
N THR A 352 8.71 -5.80 -26.16
CA THR A 352 7.72 -5.03 -26.92
C THR A 352 6.80 -4.19 -26.03
N GLY A 353 6.92 -4.25 -24.70
CA GLY A 353 6.07 -3.57 -23.72
C GLY A 353 4.72 -4.23 -23.48
N TRP A 354 4.48 -5.42 -24.05
CA TRP A 354 3.34 -6.25 -23.65
C TRP A 354 3.67 -7.00 -22.37
N GLY A 355 2.71 -7.13 -21.47
CA GLY A 355 2.82 -7.91 -20.26
C GLY A 355 1.62 -8.84 -20.10
N VAL A 356 1.87 -10.05 -19.63
CA VAL A 356 0.82 -11.01 -19.25
C VAL A 356 0.99 -11.40 -17.80
N SER A 357 -0.10 -11.66 -17.10
CA SER A 357 -0.06 -12.09 -15.70
C SER A 357 -1.20 -13.04 -15.37
N ALA A 358 -0.93 -14.01 -14.51
CA ALA A 358 -1.91 -14.89 -13.91
C ALA A 358 -1.77 -14.78 -12.38
N ARG A 359 -2.90 -14.77 -11.67
CA ARG A 359 -2.97 -14.65 -10.22
C ARG A 359 -3.99 -15.62 -9.65
N TYR A 360 -3.63 -16.24 -8.54
CA TYR A 360 -4.55 -17.02 -7.72
C TYR A 360 -4.58 -16.43 -6.31
N SER A 361 -5.77 -16.22 -5.75
CA SER A 361 -5.95 -15.81 -4.35
C SER A 361 -6.97 -16.70 -3.67
N SER A 362 -6.71 -17.09 -2.42
CA SER A 362 -7.62 -17.88 -1.59
C SER A 362 -7.90 -17.16 -0.28
N LEU A 363 -9.18 -17.00 0.05
CA LEU A 363 -9.68 -16.39 1.27
C LEU A 363 -10.18 -17.48 2.22
N LEU A 364 -9.68 -17.49 3.46
CA LEU A 364 -9.91 -18.56 4.44
C LEU A 364 -10.45 -17.96 5.75
N PRO A 365 -11.77 -17.92 5.97
CA PRO A 365 -12.36 -17.37 7.19
C PRO A 365 -12.02 -18.20 8.43
N GLU A 366 -11.86 -17.52 9.58
CA GLU A 366 -11.71 -18.19 10.88
C GLU A 366 -12.99 -18.97 11.26
N TYR A 367 -14.16 -18.45 10.88
CA TYR A 367 -15.47 -19.01 11.18
C TYR A 367 -16.27 -19.30 9.88
N GLU A 368 -15.81 -20.27 9.07
CA GLU A 368 -16.39 -20.63 7.76
C GLU A 368 -17.88 -21.01 7.79
N GLU A 369 -18.35 -21.60 8.89
CA GLU A 369 -19.75 -22.03 9.03
C GLU A 369 -20.68 -20.92 9.56
N TYR A 370 -20.13 -19.80 10.03
CA TYR A 370 -20.93 -18.68 10.49
C TYR A 370 -21.26 -17.75 9.32
N SER A 371 -22.50 -17.83 8.83
CA SER A 371 -22.94 -17.10 7.62
C SER A 371 -22.83 -15.58 7.71
N ALA A 372 -22.81 -15.02 8.92
CA ALA A 372 -22.64 -13.58 9.14
C ALA A 372 -21.17 -13.15 9.26
N SER A 373 -20.19 -14.07 9.16
CA SER A 373 -18.77 -13.71 9.07
C SER A 373 -18.54 -12.76 7.89
N LEU A 374 -17.76 -11.69 8.09
CA LEU A 374 -17.44 -10.76 7.00
C LEU A 374 -16.45 -11.36 6.00
N LEU A 375 -15.51 -12.18 6.47
CA LEU A 375 -14.65 -12.95 5.58
C LEU A 375 -15.44 -14.18 5.13
N GLN A 376 -15.57 -14.35 3.82
CA GLN A 376 -16.16 -15.52 3.19
C GLN A 376 -15.07 -16.30 2.46
N LYS A 377 -15.27 -17.62 2.36
CA LYS A 377 -14.33 -18.48 1.64
C LYS A 377 -14.54 -18.31 0.14
N GLU A 378 -13.46 -17.94 -0.53
CA GLU A 378 -13.46 -17.68 -1.96
C GLU A 378 -12.11 -18.02 -2.58
N ASP A 379 -12.13 -18.60 -3.76
CA ASP A 379 -10.97 -18.84 -4.60
C ASP A 379 -11.07 -17.99 -5.88
N TRP A 380 -10.06 -17.15 -6.10
CA TRP A 380 -10.01 -16.19 -7.19
C TRP A 380 -8.96 -16.63 -8.22
N TYR A 381 -9.36 -16.68 -9.48
CA TYR A 381 -8.50 -16.98 -10.61
C TYR A 381 -8.52 -15.79 -11.58
N THR A 382 -7.44 -15.00 -11.60
CA THR A 382 -7.35 -13.78 -12.42
C THR A 382 -6.32 -13.95 -13.53
N PHE A 383 -6.68 -13.55 -14.73
CA PHE A 383 -5.76 -13.35 -15.85
C PHE A 383 -5.74 -11.88 -16.27
N GLY A 384 -4.56 -11.35 -16.57
CA GLY A 384 -4.36 -9.96 -16.94
C GLY A 384 -3.42 -9.79 -18.13
N VAL A 385 -3.72 -8.79 -18.96
CA VAL A 385 -2.86 -8.33 -20.06
C VAL A 385 -2.67 -6.83 -19.92
N SER A 386 -1.43 -6.38 -20.08
CA SER A 386 -1.05 -4.97 -20.04
C SER A 386 -0.25 -4.60 -21.27
N LYS A 387 -0.49 -3.40 -21.81
CA LYS A 387 0.38 -2.76 -22.81
C LYS A 387 0.97 -1.50 -22.20
N TYR A 388 2.27 -1.56 -21.90
CA TYR A 388 3.06 -0.44 -21.43
C TYR A 388 3.57 0.34 -22.65
N ILE A 389 3.00 1.52 -22.89
CA ILE A 389 3.40 2.42 -23.98
C ILE A 389 4.59 3.27 -23.50
N LYS A 390 4.54 3.71 -22.24
CA LYS A 390 5.67 4.35 -21.55
C LYS A 390 5.66 3.91 -20.08
N ARG A 391 6.26 2.75 -19.78
CA ARG A 391 6.29 2.15 -18.42
C ARG A 391 4.93 2.30 -17.71
N ASP A 392 4.92 2.74 -16.46
CA ASP A 392 3.72 3.07 -15.67
C ASP A 392 3.08 4.42 -16.03
N ALA A 393 3.80 5.30 -16.73
CA ALA A 393 3.30 6.62 -17.10
C ALA A 393 2.15 6.57 -18.11
N LEU A 394 2.20 5.64 -19.07
CA LEU A 394 1.13 5.45 -20.05
C LEU A 394 0.96 3.96 -20.33
N LYS A 395 -0.16 3.40 -19.86
CA LYS A 395 -0.46 1.97 -20.05
C LYS A 395 -1.95 1.71 -20.25
N LEU A 396 -2.24 0.63 -20.97
CA LEU A 396 -3.57 0.04 -21.10
C LEU A 396 -3.56 -1.32 -20.42
N GLN A 397 -4.61 -1.66 -19.68
CA GLN A 397 -4.72 -2.91 -18.96
C GLN A 397 -6.11 -3.51 -19.15
N ALA A 398 -6.16 -4.83 -19.25
CA ALA A 398 -7.38 -5.62 -19.19
C ALA A 398 -7.15 -6.78 -18.21
N MET A 399 -8.16 -7.11 -17.41
CA MET A 399 -8.14 -8.31 -16.58
C MET A 399 -9.50 -8.98 -16.57
N GLY A 400 -9.50 -10.29 -16.38
CA GLY A 400 -10.69 -11.10 -16.10
C GLY A 400 -10.44 -11.96 -14.87
N SER A 401 -11.41 -12.04 -13.98
CA SER A 401 -11.41 -12.89 -12.79
C SER A 401 -12.60 -13.83 -12.84
N PHE A 402 -12.35 -15.11 -12.57
CA PHE A 402 -13.38 -16.05 -12.13
C PHE A 402 -13.22 -16.24 -10.62
N ILE A 403 -14.33 -16.14 -9.89
CA ILE A 403 -14.37 -16.28 -8.44
C ILE A 403 -15.27 -17.47 -8.12
N ASP A 404 -14.71 -18.50 -7.49
CA ASP A 404 -15.42 -19.63 -6.92
C ASP A 404 -15.75 -19.30 -5.47
N GLY A 405 -17.05 -19.17 -5.18
CA GLY A 405 -17.55 -18.74 -3.87
C GLY A 405 -18.38 -19.84 -3.20
N LYS A 406 -18.41 -19.87 -1.86
CA LYS A 406 -19.25 -20.84 -1.13
C LYS A 406 -20.72 -20.76 -1.59
N ASP A 407 -21.23 -21.89 -2.11
CA ASP A 407 -22.63 -22.06 -2.49
C ASP A 407 -23.58 -21.70 -1.34
N MET A 408 -24.68 -21.05 -1.68
CA MET A 408 -25.74 -20.76 -0.72
C MET A 408 -26.92 -21.71 -0.89
N VAL A 409 -27.45 -22.22 0.22
CA VAL A 409 -28.69 -22.99 0.22
C VAL A 409 -29.86 -22.04 0.36
N ASN A 410 -30.80 -22.07 -0.60
CA ASN A 410 -32.02 -21.30 -0.52
C ASN A 410 -32.91 -21.85 0.62
N PRO A 411 -33.26 -21.05 1.64
CA PRO A 411 -34.01 -21.53 2.80
C PRO A 411 -35.48 -21.86 2.49
N VAL A 412 -36.00 -21.45 1.32
CA VAL A 412 -37.40 -21.66 0.93
C VAL A 412 -37.61 -23.00 0.22
N ASP A 413 -36.67 -23.39 -0.65
CA ASP A 413 -36.82 -24.58 -1.51
C ASP A 413 -35.62 -25.55 -1.44
N ASN A 414 -34.61 -25.27 -0.61
CA ASN A 414 -33.38 -26.05 -0.45
C ASN A 414 -32.58 -26.24 -1.75
N SER A 415 -32.76 -25.38 -2.76
CA SER A 415 -31.89 -25.35 -3.93
C SER A 415 -30.50 -24.77 -3.57
N ASN A 416 -29.46 -25.28 -4.23
CA ASN A 416 -28.13 -24.68 -4.17
C ASN A 416 -28.05 -23.58 -5.22
N ASN A 417 -27.74 -22.37 -4.79
CA ASN A 417 -27.40 -21.25 -5.67
C ASN A 417 -25.89 -21.08 -5.64
N SER A 418 -25.28 -21.23 -6.82
CA SER A 418 -23.86 -20.96 -6.98
C SER A 418 -23.58 -19.47 -6.71
N ASN A 419 -22.52 -19.22 -5.94
CA ASN A 419 -22.02 -17.87 -5.68
C ASN A 419 -20.82 -17.53 -6.58
N ASP A 420 -20.68 -18.25 -7.70
CA ASP A 420 -19.60 -18.05 -8.66
C ASP A 420 -19.79 -16.74 -9.42
N ARG A 421 -18.71 -15.98 -9.58
CA ARG A 421 -18.74 -14.64 -10.18
C ARG A 421 -17.71 -14.51 -11.28
N VAL A 422 -18.01 -13.62 -12.23
CA VAL A 422 -17.06 -13.20 -13.26
C VAL A 422 -16.94 -11.69 -13.22
N GLU A 423 -15.71 -11.20 -13.17
CA GLU A 423 -15.40 -9.77 -13.29
C GLU A 423 -14.46 -9.57 -14.48
N VAL A 424 -14.74 -8.57 -15.30
CA VAL A 424 -13.84 -8.15 -16.38
C VAL A 424 -13.65 -6.64 -16.29
N LYS A 425 -12.40 -6.19 -16.31
CA LYS A 425 -12.05 -4.77 -16.14
C LYS A 425 -11.07 -4.32 -17.20
N PHE A 426 -11.25 -3.10 -17.67
CA PHE A 426 -10.36 -2.45 -18.63
C PHE A 426 -10.03 -1.05 -18.12
N VAL A 427 -8.76 -0.68 -18.17
CA VAL A 427 -8.28 0.62 -17.69
C VAL A 427 -7.25 1.19 -18.65
N ALA A 428 -7.40 2.48 -18.96
CA ALA A 428 -6.30 3.27 -19.48
C ALA A 428 -5.75 4.13 -18.33
N GLN A 429 -4.43 4.21 -18.21
CA GLN A 429 -3.75 5.02 -17.19
C GLN A 429 -2.83 6.02 -17.86
N VAL A 430 -2.90 7.26 -17.38
CA VAL A 430 -1.94 8.32 -17.72
C VAL A 430 -1.45 8.95 -16.42
N ILE A 431 -0.14 9.05 -16.27
CA ILE A 431 0.54 9.84 -15.24
C ILE A 431 1.28 10.97 -15.97
N PHE A 432 1.02 12.21 -15.58
CA PHE A 432 1.64 13.37 -16.20
C PHE A 432 2.69 13.99 -15.31
#